data_AF-A0A8S3TE14-F1
#
_entry.id   AF-A0A8S3TE14-F1
#
_cell.length_a   1.000
_cell.length_b   1.000
_cell.length_c   1.000
_cell.angle_alpha   90.00
_cell.angle_beta   90.00
_cell.angle_gamma   90.00
#
_symmetry.space_group_name_H-M   'P 1'
#
loop_
_entity.id
_entity.type
_entity.pdbx_description
1 polymer ?
#
loop_
_entity_poly.entity_id
_entity_poly.type
_entity_poly.pdbx_seq_one_letter_code
_entity_poly.pdbx_strand_id
1 'polypeptide(L)'
;MEGPANKRELEKKEDEFKTTLHQELEISMSSSDFKQELLRLGHVLDRYEEDLNIFNQQPKKRRSRRKKKPYCYYKCSRLRNKAVPGEDDLEQEKNYQYGDKVCERRIDETLIQQEISGKTMDKFMILICGTRSFDEDIMKCCDNLGFNQKQMFKF
;
A
#
# COMPACT_ATOMS: atom_id res chain seq x y z
N MET A 1 13.35 -30.72 23.76
CA MET A 1 13.32 -29.50 24.61
C MET A 1 14.67 -28.83 24.46
N GLU A 2 14.76 -27.84 23.57
CA GLU A 2 15.98 -27.05 23.40
C GLU A 2 15.99 -25.98 24.51
N GLY A 3 17.04 -25.98 25.34
CA GLY A 3 17.18 -25.04 26.44
C GLY A 3 17.37 -23.61 25.94
N PRO A 4 17.05 -22.58 26.76
CA PRO A 4 17.23 -21.19 26.38
C PRO A 4 18.71 -20.92 26.11
N ALA A 5 19.02 -20.60 24.85
CA ALA A 5 20.36 -20.22 24.43
C ALA A 5 20.87 -19.08 25.30
N ASN A 6 22.09 -19.23 25.81
CA ASN A 6 22.71 -18.33 26.76
C ASN A 6 22.87 -16.96 26.09
N LYS A 7 22.18 -15.92 26.57
CA LYS A 7 22.12 -14.58 25.95
C LYS A 7 23.50 -14.02 25.55
N ARG A 8 24.55 -14.37 26.32
CA ARG A 8 25.94 -14.00 26.05
C ARG A 8 26.54 -14.63 24.80
N GLU A 9 26.10 -15.82 24.40
CA GLU A 9 26.56 -16.47 23.16
C GLU A 9 25.92 -15.83 21.92
N LEU A 10 24.68 -15.34 22.04
CA LEU A 10 24.01 -14.59 20.99
C LEU A 10 24.68 -13.24 20.74
N GLU A 11 25.01 -12.50 21.81
CA GLU A 11 25.73 -11.22 21.71
C GLU A 11 27.11 -11.40 21.06
N LYS A 12 27.86 -12.46 21.42
CA LYS A 12 29.15 -12.75 20.78
C LYS A 12 29.03 -13.08 19.29
N LYS A 13 28.03 -13.86 18.90
CA LYS A 13 27.80 -14.19 17.48
C LYS A 13 27.39 -12.97 16.66
N GLU A 14 26.67 -12.03 17.28
CA GLU A 14 26.29 -10.78 16.61
C GLU A 14 27.50 -9.87 16.38
N ASP A 15 28.41 -9.78 17.35
CA ASP A 15 29.64 -9.00 17.21
C ASP A 15 30.59 -9.61 16.16
N GLU A 16 30.78 -10.93 16.16
CA GLU A 16 31.58 -11.64 15.16
C GLU A 16 31.03 -11.43 13.73
N PHE A 17 29.72 -11.50 13.57
CA PHE A 17 29.05 -11.24 12.29
C PHE A 17 29.29 -9.80 11.79
N LYS A 18 29.15 -8.80 12.67
CA LYS A 18 29.40 -7.39 12.33
C LYS A 18 30.84 -7.14 11.89
N THR A 19 31.82 -7.74 12.57
CA THR A 19 33.24 -7.60 12.17
C THR A 19 33.53 -8.25 10.82
N THR A 20 32.92 -9.41 10.54
CA THR A 20 33.13 -10.13 9.27
C THR A 20 32.54 -9.34 8.11
N LEU A 21 31.35 -8.78 8.30
CA LEU A 21 30.64 -7.98 7.30
C LEU A 21 31.37 -6.67 6.97
N HIS A 22 31.99 -6.03 7.98
CA HIS A 22 32.85 -4.87 7.76
C HIS A 22 34.11 -5.21 6.95
N GLN A 23 34.76 -6.34 7.22
CA GLN A 23 35.94 -6.76 6.46
C GLN A 23 35.61 -7.11 5.01
N GLU A 24 34.49 -7.79 4.76
CA GLU A 24 34.05 -8.11 3.38
C GLU A 24 33.69 -6.85 2.58
N LEU A 25 33.07 -5.85 3.24
CA LEU A 25 32.79 -4.55 2.62
C LEU A 25 34.07 -3.76 2.30
N GLU A 26 35.10 -3.83 3.15
CA GLU A 26 36.39 -3.19 2.88
C GLU A 26 37.17 -3.84 1.72
N ILE A 27 37.03 -5.16 1.53
CA ILE A 27 37.78 -5.90 0.50
C ILE A 27 37.18 -5.74 -0.91
N SER A 28 35.87 -5.48 -1.02
CA SER A 28 35.16 -5.52 -2.32
C SER A 28 35.10 -4.19 -3.09
N MET A 29 35.54 -3.07 -2.52
CA MET A 29 35.36 -1.75 -3.15
C MET A 29 36.66 -0.93 -3.20
N SER A 30 37.10 -0.59 -4.41
CA SER A 30 38.16 0.41 -4.61
C SER A 30 37.71 1.76 -4.02
N SER A 31 38.62 2.46 -3.33
CA SER A 31 38.25 3.61 -2.48
C SER A 31 37.66 4.82 -3.22
N SER A 32 37.73 4.85 -4.56
CA SER A 32 37.16 5.93 -5.38
C SER A 32 35.65 5.79 -5.55
N ASP A 33 35.17 4.57 -5.81
CA ASP A 33 33.80 4.33 -6.24
C ASP A 33 32.86 4.34 -5.03
N PHE A 34 33.33 3.83 -3.89
CA PHE A 34 32.61 3.91 -2.62
C PHE A 34 32.43 5.36 -2.13
N LYS A 35 33.44 6.23 -2.33
CA LYS A 35 33.31 7.65 -1.98
C LYS A 35 32.27 8.36 -2.84
N GLN A 36 32.19 8.03 -4.13
CA GLN A 36 31.16 8.58 -5.02
C GLN A 36 29.76 8.08 -4.63
N GLU A 37 29.64 6.82 -4.25
CA GLU A 37 28.34 6.26 -3.85
C GLU A 37 27.89 6.80 -2.47
N LEU A 38 28.81 6.98 -1.51
CA LEU A 38 28.51 7.66 -0.25
C LEU A 38 28.08 9.11 -0.45
N LEU A 39 28.73 9.85 -1.36
CA LEU A 39 28.32 11.21 -1.72
C LEU A 39 26.93 11.23 -2.35
N ARG A 40 26.61 10.25 -3.21
CA ARG A 40 25.25 10.09 -3.76
C ARG A 40 24.21 9.83 -2.69
N LEU A 41 24.50 8.91 -1.75
CA LEU A 41 23.59 8.55 -0.67
C LEU A 41 23.40 9.70 0.33
N GLY A 42 24.43 10.52 0.59
CA GLY A 42 24.33 11.73 1.41
C GLY A 42 23.27 12.70 0.88
N HIS A 43 23.27 12.98 -0.43
CA HIS A 43 22.26 13.85 -1.06
C HIS A 43 20.82 13.29 -1.05
N VAL A 44 20.65 12.00 -0.82
CA VAL A 44 19.34 11.37 -0.64
C VAL A 44 18.84 11.57 0.79
N LEU A 45 19.73 11.47 1.77
CA LEU A 45 19.40 11.67 3.18
C LEU A 45 19.05 13.14 3.48
N ASP A 46 19.76 14.10 2.90
CA ASP A 46 19.46 15.54 3.07
C ASP A 46 18.04 15.88 2.61
N ARG A 47 17.59 15.29 1.48
CA ARG A 47 16.21 15.46 0.98
C ARG A 47 15.17 14.84 1.90
N TYR A 48 15.50 13.71 2.53
CA TYR A 48 14.60 13.04 3.47
C TYR A 48 14.40 13.86 4.76
N GLU A 49 15.45 14.54 5.23
CA GLU A 49 15.34 15.43 6.39
C GLU A 49 14.49 16.67 6.09
N GLU A 50 14.57 17.23 4.89
CA GLU A 50 13.70 18.33 4.46
C GLU A 50 12.22 17.89 4.43
N ASP A 51 11.91 16.72 3.86
CA ASP A 51 10.55 16.19 3.82
C ASP A 51 9.98 15.89 5.22
N LEU A 52 10.80 15.36 6.12
CA LEU A 52 10.41 15.13 7.53
C LEU A 52 10.16 16.44 8.27
N ASN A 53 10.94 17.49 7.99
CA ASN A 53 10.73 18.81 8.57
C ASN A 53 9.43 19.46 8.06
N ILE A 54 9.09 19.30 6.77
CA ILE A 54 7.82 19.76 6.20
C ILE A 54 6.63 19.03 6.85
N PHE A 55 6.76 17.73 7.07
CA PHE A 55 5.72 16.94 7.73
C PHE A 55 5.50 17.39 9.18
N ASN A 56 6.57 17.67 9.92
CA ASN A 56 6.51 18.12 11.31
C ASN A 56 6.05 19.57 11.48
N GLN A 57 6.23 20.43 10.47
CA GLN A 57 5.73 21.81 10.48
C GLN A 57 4.24 21.93 10.16
N GLN A 58 3.56 20.84 9.77
CA GLN A 58 2.12 20.92 9.60
C GLN A 58 1.45 21.27 10.94
N PRO A 59 0.70 22.39 11.01
CA PRO A 59 0.04 22.78 12.25
C PRO A 59 -0.88 21.64 12.64
N LYS A 60 -0.64 21.05 13.82
CA LYS A 60 -1.55 20.08 14.44
C LYS A 60 -2.91 20.75 14.49
N LYS A 61 -3.76 20.47 13.49
CA LYS A 61 -5.11 21.03 13.40
C LYS A 61 -5.76 20.61 14.69
N ARG A 62 -5.89 21.57 15.63
CA ARG A 62 -6.59 21.37 16.89
C ARG A 62 -7.94 20.84 16.46
N ARG A 63 -8.17 19.54 16.71
CA ARG A 63 -9.46 18.91 16.49
C ARG A 63 -10.43 19.68 17.36
N SER A 64 -11.07 20.69 16.76
CA SER A 64 -12.22 21.36 17.34
C SER A 64 -13.10 20.23 17.83
N ARG A 65 -13.37 20.20 19.14
CA ARG A 65 -14.42 19.37 19.71
C ARG A 65 -15.74 19.90 19.14
N ARG A 66 -15.97 19.67 17.85
CA ARG A 66 -17.27 19.76 17.22
C ARG A 66 -18.09 18.74 17.98
N LYS A 67 -19.07 19.25 18.74
CA LYS A 67 -20.21 18.48 19.25
C LYS A 67 -20.56 17.46 18.17
N LYS A 68 -20.51 16.16 18.51
CA LYS A 68 -20.89 15.07 17.61
C LYS A 68 -22.25 15.45 17.02
N LYS A 69 -22.26 15.97 15.79
CA LYS A 69 -23.47 16.02 14.99
C LYS A 69 -23.80 14.54 14.74
N PRO A 70 -25.04 14.10 15.00
CA PRO A 70 -25.41 12.72 14.72
C PRO A 70 -25.15 12.48 13.24
N TYR A 71 -24.36 11.44 12.97
CA TYR A 71 -24.23 10.72 11.72
C TYR A 71 -24.44 11.57 10.47
N CYS A 72 -23.34 11.97 9.82
CA CYS A 72 -23.41 12.29 8.41
C CYS A 72 -24.05 11.08 7.73
N TYR A 73 -25.26 11.28 7.21
CA TYR A 73 -25.87 10.38 6.26
C TYR A 73 -24.88 10.25 5.10
N TYR A 74 -24.10 9.17 5.07
CA TYR A 74 -24.11 8.43 3.84
C TYR A 74 -25.58 8.14 3.61
N LYS A 75 -26.16 8.68 2.54
CA LYS A 75 -27.31 8.07 1.90
C LYS A 75 -26.82 6.70 1.37
N CYS A 76 -26.48 5.80 2.29
CA CYS A 76 -26.68 4.39 2.14
C CYS A 76 -28.21 4.25 2.19
N SER A 77 -28.84 4.56 1.06
CA SER A 77 -30.20 4.10 0.79
C SER A 77 -30.13 2.59 0.83
N ARG A 78 -30.36 2.06 2.04
CA ARG A 78 -30.78 0.69 2.33
C ARG A 78 -30.22 -0.34 1.35
N LEU A 79 -29.16 -1.00 1.80
CA LEU A 79 -28.93 -2.44 1.68
C LEU A 79 -30.21 -3.25 2.01
N ARG A 80 -31.22 -3.16 1.14
CA ARG A 80 -32.38 -4.05 0.98
C ARG A 80 -32.84 -4.02 -0.46
N ASN A 81 -31.93 -4.13 -1.42
CA ASN A 81 -32.30 -4.78 -2.66
C ASN A 81 -31.99 -6.25 -2.45
N LYS A 82 -33.05 -6.99 -2.07
CA LYS A 82 -33.11 -8.41 -2.38
C LYS A 82 -32.84 -8.53 -3.88
N ALA A 83 -31.89 -9.36 -4.26
CA ALA A 83 -31.63 -9.75 -5.65
C ALA A 83 -32.95 -10.20 -6.34
N VAL A 84 -33.12 -10.24 -7.65
CA VAL A 84 -32.32 -10.87 -8.72
C VAL A 84 -32.86 -10.38 -10.10
N PRO A 85 -32.59 -11.04 -11.24
CA PRO A 85 -31.99 -10.46 -12.44
C PRO A 85 -33.03 -9.85 -13.41
N GLY A 86 -32.70 -8.74 -14.01
CA GLY A 86 -33.41 -8.20 -15.17
C GLY A 86 -32.36 -7.67 -16.12
N GLU A 87 -32.33 -8.21 -17.32
CA GLU A 87 -31.39 -7.85 -18.38
C GLU A 87 -31.51 -6.37 -18.75
N ASP A 88 -30.38 -5.78 -19.15
CA ASP A 88 -30.25 -4.46 -19.77
C ASP A 88 -30.55 -3.22 -18.91
N ASP A 89 -30.00 -3.14 -17.69
CA ASP A 89 -29.74 -1.85 -17.07
C ASP A 89 -28.60 -1.14 -17.84
N LEU A 90 -28.99 -0.40 -18.88
CA LEU A 90 -28.12 0.44 -19.69
C LEU A 90 -27.17 1.24 -18.79
N GLU A 91 -25.87 0.92 -18.88
CA GLU A 91 -24.77 1.60 -18.17
C GLU A 91 -24.84 3.11 -18.41
N GLN A 92 -25.33 3.86 -17.41
CA GLN A 92 -25.21 5.32 -17.44
C GLN A 92 -23.79 5.70 -16.99
N GLU A 93 -22.83 5.61 -17.90
CA GLU A 93 -21.56 6.34 -17.76
C GLU A 93 -21.88 7.84 -17.74
N LYS A 94 -21.76 8.47 -16.57
CA LYS A 94 -21.84 9.93 -16.47
C LYS A 94 -20.42 10.50 -16.56
N ASN A 95 -20.21 11.38 -17.54
CA ASN A 95 -18.99 12.16 -17.64
C ASN A 95 -19.05 13.33 -16.65
N TYR A 96 -18.06 13.44 -15.76
CA TYR A 96 -17.92 14.54 -14.81
C TYR A 96 -16.91 15.59 -15.30
N GLN A 97 -16.81 16.68 -14.54
CA GLN A 97 -16.14 17.94 -14.89
C GLN A 97 -14.63 17.83 -15.22
N TYR A 98 -14.02 16.66 -15.02
CA TYR A 98 -12.59 16.41 -15.27
C TYR A 98 -12.33 15.27 -16.26
N GLY A 99 -13.35 14.85 -17.02
CA GLY A 99 -13.25 13.69 -17.90
C GLY A 99 -13.29 12.35 -17.14
N ASP A 100 -13.55 12.40 -15.84
CA ASP A 100 -13.74 11.21 -15.02
C ASP A 100 -15.00 10.48 -15.47
N LYS A 101 -14.82 9.19 -15.76
CA LYS A 101 -15.92 8.25 -15.93
C LYS A 101 -16.33 7.74 -14.56
N VAL A 102 -17.54 8.09 -14.13
CA VAL A 102 -18.09 7.57 -12.87
C VAL A 102 -19.08 6.46 -13.19
N CYS A 103 -18.77 5.27 -12.71
CA CYS A 103 -19.68 4.13 -12.76
C CYS A 103 -20.36 3.97 -11.40
N GLU A 104 -21.69 4.06 -11.36
CA GLU A 104 -22.49 3.90 -10.14
C GLU A 104 -22.81 2.41 -9.87
N ARG A 105 -21.78 1.57 -9.77
CA ARG A 105 -21.93 0.13 -9.47
C ARG A 105 -20.96 -0.36 -8.39
N ARG A 106 -21.27 -1.53 -7.81
CA ARG A 106 -20.32 -2.23 -6.93
C ARG A 106 -19.17 -2.76 -7.78
N ILE A 107 -17.94 -2.65 -7.28
CA ILE A 107 -16.78 -3.26 -7.92
C ILE A 107 -16.91 -4.79 -7.80
N ASP A 108 -16.83 -5.45 -8.94
CA ASP A 108 -16.91 -6.90 -9.11
C ASP A 108 -15.74 -7.41 -9.96
N GLU A 109 -15.65 -8.74 -10.09
CA GLU A 109 -14.61 -9.40 -10.88
C GLU A 109 -14.62 -8.95 -12.35
N THR A 110 -15.82 -8.71 -12.91
CA THR A 110 -15.96 -8.32 -14.31
C THR A 110 -15.37 -6.94 -14.58
N LEU A 111 -15.62 -5.96 -13.70
CA LEU A 111 -15.04 -4.63 -13.79
C LEU A 111 -13.51 -4.66 -13.67
N ILE A 112 -12.96 -5.43 -12.72
CA ILE A 112 -11.51 -5.56 -12.57
C ILE A 112 -10.91 -6.22 -13.83
N GLN A 113 -11.55 -7.27 -14.33
CA GLN A 113 -11.11 -7.98 -15.54
C GLN A 113 -11.13 -7.07 -16.78
N GLN A 114 -12.14 -6.21 -16.93
CA GLN A 114 -12.23 -5.23 -18.02
C GLN A 114 -11.04 -4.27 -18.00
N GLU A 115 -10.69 -3.72 -16.83
CA GLU A 115 -9.58 -2.75 -16.69
C GLU A 115 -8.19 -3.34 -16.96
N ILE A 116 -8.01 -4.63 -16.65
CA ILE A 116 -6.75 -5.36 -16.88
C ILE A 116 -6.72 -6.09 -18.22
N SER A 117 -7.84 -6.16 -18.94
CA SER A 117 -7.93 -6.89 -20.20
C SER A 117 -6.90 -6.37 -21.21
N GLY A 118 -6.23 -7.31 -21.90
CA GLY A 118 -5.17 -6.99 -22.88
C GLY A 118 -3.83 -6.60 -22.26
N LYS A 119 -3.67 -6.66 -20.93
CA LYS A 119 -2.41 -6.33 -20.23
C LYS A 119 -1.86 -7.58 -19.52
N THR A 120 -0.55 -7.60 -19.28
CA THR A 120 0.13 -8.71 -18.60
C THR A 120 -0.07 -8.63 -17.09
N MET A 121 -0.67 -9.66 -16.48
CA MET A 121 -0.99 -9.74 -15.05
C MET A 121 0.23 -9.47 -14.14
N ASP A 122 1.41 -9.94 -14.53
CA ASP A 122 2.64 -9.84 -13.71
C ASP A 122 3.14 -8.40 -13.47
N LYS A 123 2.65 -7.42 -14.25
CA LYS A 123 3.09 -6.03 -14.17
C LYS A 123 2.23 -5.16 -13.25
N PHE A 124 1.18 -5.71 -12.66
CA PHE A 124 0.27 -4.96 -11.81
C PHE A 124 0.63 -5.07 -10.34
N MET A 125 0.44 -3.96 -9.65
CA MET A 125 0.35 -3.89 -8.19
C MET A 125 -1.02 -3.32 -7.84
N ILE A 126 -1.80 -4.08 -7.07
CA ILE A 126 -3.13 -3.70 -6.62
C ILE A 126 -3.02 -3.05 -5.25
N LEU A 127 -3.51 -1.83 -5.15
CA LEU A 127 -3.52 -1.04 -3.92
C LEU A 127 -4.96 -0.92 -3.42
N ILE A 128 -5.25 -1.46 -2.24
CA ILE A 128 -6.60 -1.54 -1.67
C ILE A 128 -6.69 -0.63 -0.44
N CYS A 129 -7.64 0.31 -0.47
CA CYS A 129 -7.94 1.18 0.65
C CYS A 129 -9.45 1.41 0.74
N GLY A 130 -10.07 0.94 1.81
CA GLY A 130 -11.50 1.10 2.01
C GLY A 130 -11.97 0.68 3.40
N THR A 131 -13.24 0.31 3.48
CA THR A 131 -13.76 -0.34 4.70
C THR A 131 -13.31 -1.78 4.75
N ARG A 132 -13.25 -2.37 5.95
CA ARG A 132 -12.85 -3.77 6.11
C ARG A 132 -13.62 -4.75 5.19
N SER A 133 -14.93 -4.57 5.06
CA SER A 133 -15.75 -5.40 4.19
C SER A 133 -15.41 -5.21 2.71
N PHE A 134 -15.10 -3.97 2.30
CA PHE A 134 -14.66 -3.69 0.93
C PHE A 134 -13.33 -4.37 0.64
N ASP A 135 -12.36 -4.31 1.56
CA ASP A 135 -11.07 -4.94 1.34
C ASP A 135 -11.20 -6.47 1.20
N GLU A 136 -12.03 -7.10 2.03
CA GLU A 136 -12.31 -8.55 1.97
C GLU A 136 -12.97 -8.93 0.63
N ASP A 137 -13.91 -8.13 0.14
CA ASP A 137 -14.56 -8.35 -1.16
C ASP A 137 -13.57 -8.23 -2.33
N ILE A 138 -12.74 -7.18 -2.34
CA ILE A 138 -11.77 -6.94 -3.43
C ILE A 138 -10.68 -8.00 -3.44
N MET A 139 -10.13 -8.38 -2.28
CA MET A 139 -9.13 -9.45 -2.24
C MET A 139 -9.69 -10.76 -2.78
N LYS A 140 -10.94 -11.11 -2.44
CA LYS A 140 -11.59 -12.30 -2.98
C LYS A 140 -11.73 -12.24 -4.51
N CYS A 141 -12.10 -11.07 -5.06
CA CYS A 141 -12.18 -10.89 -6.51
C CYS A 141 -10.79 -11.05 -7.16
N CYS A 142 -9.74 -10.47 -6.57
CA CYS A 142 -8.37 -10.59 -7.07
C CYS A 142 -7.84 -12.03 -7.00
N ASP A 143 -8.12 -12.75 -5.91
CA ASP A 143 -7.76 -14.16 -5.77
C ASP A 143 -8.43 -15.01 -6.86
N ASN A 144 -9.72 -14.77 -7.15
CA ASN A 144 -10.46 -15.47 -8.20
C ASN A 144 -9.92 -15.18 -9.61
N LEU A 145 -9.37 -13.98 -9.84
CA LEU A 145 -8.72 -13.59 -11.09
C LEU A 145 -7.26 -14.09 -11.21
N GLY A 146 -6.73 -14.75 -10.18
CA GLY A 146 -5.39 -15.34 -10.18
C GLY A 146 -4.27 -14.38 -9.80
N PHE A 147 -4.58 -13.24 -9.18
CA PHE A 147 -3.56 -12.35 -8.65
C PHE A 147 -2.80 -13.01 -7.51
N ASN A 148 -1.48 -12.79 -7.47
CA ASN A 148 -0.66 -13.27 -6.37
C ASN A 148 -0.78 -12.32 -5.17
N GLN A 149 -0.76 -12.85 -3.95
CA GLN A 149 -0.74 -12.02 -2.72
C GLN A 149 0.42 -11.02 -2.70
N LYS A 150 1.55 -11.33 -3.32
CA LYS A 150 2.69 -10.41 -3.44
C LYS A 150 2.39 -9.17 -4.28
N GLN A 151 1.38 -9.22 -5.13
CA GLN A 151 0.95 -8.13 -6.01
C GLN A 151 -0.14 -7.27 -5.35
N MET A 152 -0.61 -7.64 -4.15
CA MET A 152 -1.68 -6.95 -3.45
C MET A 152 -1.13 -6.27 -2.21
N PHE A 153 -1.48 -5.00 -2.01
CA PHE A 153 -1.15 -4.25 -0.80
C PHE A 153 -2.40 -3.57 -0.25
N LYS A 154 -2.66 -3.79 1.03
CA LYS A 154 -3.78 -3.20 1.78
C LYS A 154 -3.25 -2.17 2.76
N PHE A 155 -3.81 -0.96 2.74
CA PHE A 155 -3.48 0.13 3.67
C PHE A 155 -4.10 -0.02 5.06
#